data_AF-A0A7S2NRE2-F1
#
_entry.id   AF-A0A7S2NRE2-F1
#
_cell.length_a   1.000
_cell.length_b   1.000
_cell.length_c   1.000
_cell.angle_alpha   90.00
_cell.angle_beta   90.00
_cell.angle_gamma   90.00
#
_symmetry.space_group_name_H-M   'P 1'
#
loop_
_entity.id
_entity.type
_entity.pdbx_description
1 polymer ?
#
loop_
_entity_poly.entity_id
_entity_poly.type
_entity_poly.pdbx_seq_one_letter_code
_entity_poly.pdbx_strand_id
1 'polypeptide(L)'
;ARYGDRVLVLESHIKCGGSAHTFSRMHNGEKYSFEVGPSIFEGLDRPSLNPLRIVFDILDEQMPVKTYTGLGYWTPTGYWRFPIGSKSAFEDLLMAQAEDGPKAVREWNALRDRLKTLGG
;
A
#
# COMPACT_ATOMS: atom_id res chain seq x y z
N ALA A 1 17.85 -13.94 -19.59
CA ALA A 1 18.17 -14.42 -18.22
C ALA A 1 17.36 -15.66 -17.86
N ARG A 2 16.07 -15.56 -17.48
CA ARG A 2 15.22 -16.75 -17.22
C ARG A 2 14.96 -17.62 -18.46
N TYR A 3 14.82 -16.99 -19.64
CA TYR A 3 14.57 -17.67 -20.92
C TYR A 3 15.84 -17.87 -21.78
N GLY A 4 17.03 -17.84 -21.17
CA GLY A 4 18.29 -18.14 -21.87
C GLY A 4 19.01 -16.95 -22.52
N ASP A 5 18.41 -15.75 -22.57
CA ASP A 5 19.11 -14.58 -23.12
C ASP A 5 20.31 -14.14 -22.28
N ARG A 6 21.38 -13.67 -22.94
CA ARG A 6 22.50 -12.98 -22.31
C ARG A 6 22.10 -11.53 -21.99
N VAL A 7 22.11 -11.18 -20.72
CA VAL A 7 21.64 -9.88 -20.22
C VAL A 7 22.76 -9.19 -19.44
N LEU A 8 22.94 -7.89 -19.68
CA LEU A 8 23.78 -7.00 -18.89
C LEU A 8 22.91 -5.92 -18.27
N VAL A 9 23.03 -5.70 -16.96
CA VAL A 9 22.37 -4.61 -16.24
C VAL A 9 23.45 -3.61 -15.82
N LEU A 10 23.27 -2.34 -16.20
CA LEU A 10 24.17 -1.23 -15.86
C LEU A 10 23.40 -0.24 -14.98
N GLU A 11 23.77 -0.15 -13.71
CA GLU A 11 23.21 0.78 -12.73
C GLU A 11 24.26 1.83 -12.39
N SER A 12 23.89 3.12 -12.46
CA SER A 12 24.79 4.23 -12.18
C SER A 12 24.91 4.52 -10.68
N HIS A 13 23.89 4.16 -9.90
CA HIS A 13 23.88 4.34 -8.46
C HIS A 13 24.57 3.18 -7.73
N ILE A 14 24.86 3.40 -6.45
CA ILE A 14 25.44 2.39 -5.55
C ILE A 14 24.46 1.26 -5.18
N LYS A 15 23.18 1.38 -5.56
CA LYS A 15 22.10 0.44 -5.23
C LYS A 15 21.14 0.34 -6.41
N CYS A 16 20.67 -0.87 -6.69
CA CYS A 16 19.58 -1.11 -7.62
C CYS A 16 18.21 -0.74 -6.99
N GLY A 17 17.18 -0.71 -7.82
CA GLY A 17 15.78 -0.47 -7.41
C GLY A 17 15.24 0.91 -7.78
N GLY A 18 16.08 1.83 -8.24
CA GLY A 18 15.67 3.18 -8.64
C GLY A 18 14.93 3.88 -7.50
N SER A 19 13.68 4.31 -7.74
CA SER A 19 12.83 4.93 -6.72
C SER A 19 12.27 3.96 -5.69
N ALA A 20 12.40 2.63 -5.87
CA ALA A 20 11.96 1.60 -4.94
C ALA A 20 13.17 1.03 -4.18
N HIS A 21 13.59 1.71 -3.13
CA HIS A 21 14.75 1.28 -2.34
C HIS A 21 14.61 1.61 -0.85
N THR A 22 15.39 0.95 -0.02
CA THR A 22 15.39 1.16 1.44
C THR A 22 16.72 1.77 1.90
N PHE A 23 16.66 2.61 2.92
CA PHE A 23 17.82 3.02 3.70
C PHE A 23 17.56 2.86 5.19
N SER A 24 18.63 2.81 5.98
CA SER A 24 18.53 2.76 7.43
C SER A 24 19.30 3.89 8.08
N ARG A 25 18.87 4.29 9.28
CA ARG A 25 19.53 5.26 10.14
C ARG A 25 19.60 4.73 11.57
N MET A 26 20.73 4.97 12.23
CA MET A 26 20.85 4.74 13.66
C MET A 26 20.36 5.97 14.40
N HIS A 27 19.51 5.79 15.41
CA HIS A 27 19.07 6.85 16.31
C HIS A 27 18.95 6.27 17.72
N ASN A 28 19.60 6.89 18.71
CA ASN A 28 19.62 6.44 20.11
C ASN A 28 19.96 4.94 20.31
N GLY A 29 20.89 4.40 19.51
CA GLY A 29 21.30 2.99 19.57
C GLY A 29 20.40 2.02 18.80
N GLU A 30 19.28 2.47 18.26
CA GLU A 30 18.34 1.66 17.50
C GLU A 30 18.45 1.90 15.99
N LYS A 31 18.21 0.85 15.20
CA LYS A 31 18.20 0.92 13.74
C LYS A 31 16.79 1.14 13.22
N TYR A 32 16.56 2.29 12.59
CA TYR A 32 15.34 2.63 11.89
C TYR A 32 15.52 2.34 10.40
N SER A 33 14.54 1.71 9.76
CA SER A 33 14.54 1.43 8.32
C SER A 33 13.41 2.18 7.64
N PHE A 34 13.74 2.79 6.50
CA PHE A 34 12.86 3.67 5.76
C PHE A 34 12.81 3.20 4.32
N GLU A 35 11.60 3.07 3.81
CA GLU A 35 11.34 2.76 2.41
C GLU A 35 11.16 4.07 1.64
N VAL A 36 11.77 4.12 0.46
CA VAL A 36 11.58 5.16 -0.54
C VAL A 36 10.88 4.48 -1.70
N GLY A 37 9.75 5.04 -2.13
CA GLY A 37 8.96 4.51 -3.24
C GLY A 37 7.65 3.85 -2.83
N PRO A 38 7.08 2.97 -3.68
CA PRO A 38 5.82 2.31 -3.42
C PRO A 38 5.98 1.25 -2.32
N SER A 39 5.21 1.39 -1.24
CA SER A 39 5.18 0.46 -0.10
C SER A 39 3.85 -0.26 0.06
N ILE A 40 2.83 0.13 -0.72
CA ILE A 40 1.48 -0.44 -0.65
C ILE A 40 1.12 -0.98 -2.03
N PHE A 41 0.79 -2.26 -2.06
CA PHE A 41 0.36 -2.96 -3.26
C PHE A 41 -0.89 -3.76 -2.97
N GLU A 42 -1.89 -3.66 -3.84
CA GLU A 42 -3.09 -4.45 -3.73
C GLU A 42 -2.86 -5.85 -4.32
N GLY A 43 -3.19 -6.90 -3.55
CA GLY A 43 -3.26 -8.27 -4.06
C GLY A 43 -1.91 -8.96 -4.30
N LEU A 44 -0.81 -8.55 -3.64
CA LEU A 44 0.46 -9.30 -3.70
C LEU A 44 0.44 -10.59 -2.84
N ASP A 45 -0.47 -10.68 -1.88
CA ASP A 45 -0.61 -11.76 -0.88
C ASP A 45 -1.35 -13.00 -1.40
N ARG A 46 -1.92 -12.92 -2.60
CA ARG A 46 -2.74 -13.97 -3.22
C ARG A 46 -2.59 -13.91 -4.74
N PRO A 47 -2.97 -14.96 -5.47
CA PRO A 47 -3.10 -14.87 -6.92
C PRO A 47 -4.01 -13.68 -7.30
N SER A 48 -3.51 -12.79 -8.15
CA SER A 48 -4.22 -11.58 -8.55
C SER A 48 -3.77 -11.10 -9.92
N LEU A 49 -4.52 -10.15 -10.49
CA LEU A 49 -4.15 -9.48 -11.74
C LEU A 49 -3.13 -8.35 -11.52
N ASN A 50 -2.55 -8.22 -10.32
CA ASN A 50 -1.47 -7.27 -10.08
C ASN A 50 -0.25 -7.67 -10.93
N PRO A 51 0.24 -6.81 -11.84
CA PRO A 51 1.38 -7.14 -12.70
C PRO A 51 2.63 -7.58 -11.94
N LEU A 52 2.89 -7.00 -10.76
CA LEU A 52 4.02 -7.38 -9.93
C LEU A 52 3.86 -8.77 -9.31
N ARG A 53 2.63 -9.16 -8.93
CA ARG A 53 2.32 -10.53 -8.48
C ARG A 53 2.59 -11.53 -9.61
N ILE A 54 2.15 -11.22 -10.83
CA ILE A 54 2.37 -12.04 -12.01
C ILE A 54 3.88 -12.20 -12.28
N VAL A 55 4.68 -11.14 -12.13
CA VAL A 55 6.14 -11.23 -12.27
C VAL A 55 6.75 -12.16 -11.23
N PHE A 56 6.33 -12.09 -9.96
CA PHE A 56 6.81 -13.04 -8.94
C PHE A 56 6.42 -14.48 -9.24
N ASP A 57 5.20 -14.72 -9.72
CA ASP A 57 4.76 -16.05 -10.15
C ASP A 57 5.61 -16.55 -11.32
N ILE A 58 5.87 -15.70 -12.32
CA ILE A 58 6.75 -16.03 -13.44
C ILE A 58 8.14 -16.37 -12.95
N LEU A 59 8.67 -15.70 -11.92
CA LEU A 59 10.02 -15.93 -11.39
C LEU A 59 10.11 -17.10 -10.39
N ASP A 60 8.98 -17.74 -10.04
CA ASP A 60 8.87 -18.68 -8.91
C ASP A 60 9.35 -18.07 -7.58
N GLU A 61 9.17 -16.76 -7.41
CA GLU A 61 9.57 -16.04 -6.21
C GLU A 61 8.38 -15.79 -5.27
N GLN A 62 8.66 -15.84 -3.97
CA GLN A 62 7.70 -15.48 -2.93
C GLN A 62 8.09 -14.13 -2.33
N MET A 63 7.18 -13.16 -2.43
CA MET A 63 7.36 -11.86 -1.78
C MET A 63 6.79 -11.90 -0.36
N PRO A 64 7.61 -11.71 0.69
CA PRO A 64 7.08 -11.57 2.04
C PRO A 64 6.25 -10.29 2.11
N VAL A 65 4.95 -10.44 2.35
CA VAL A 65 4.00 -9.34 2.46
C VAL A 65 3.40 -9.26 3.85
N LYS A 66 3.03 -8.05 4.25
CA LYS A 66 2.25 -7.78 5.45
C LYS A 66 0.99 -7.02 5.06
N THR A 67 -0.14 -7.42 5.64
CA THR A 67 -1.41 -6.76 5.38
C THR A 67 -1.50 -5.47 6.20
N TYR A 68 -1.61 -4.34 5.52
CA TYR A 68 -1.92 -3.07 6.16
C TYR A 68 -3.40 -3.03 6.54
N THR A 69 -3.71 -2.76 7.81
CA THR A 69 -5.09 -2.67 8.32
C THR A 69 -5.59 -1.24 8.49
N GLY A 70 -4.70 -0.26 8.31
CA GLY A 70 -5.07 1.14 8.40
C GLY A 70 -3.91 2.09 8.14
N LEU A 71 -4.25 3.31 7.77
CA LEU A 71 -3.34 4.44 7.56
C LEU A 71 -3.39 5.36 8.77
N GLY A 72 -2.24 5.60 9.39
CA GLY A 72 -2.11 6.51 10.53
C GLY A 72 -1.60 7.86 10.07
N TYR A 73 -2.19 8.93 10.59
CA TYR A 73 -1.82 10.32 10.33
C TYR A 73 -1.57 11.02 11.65
N TRP A 74 -0.40 11.63 11.76
CA TRP A 74 -0.12 12.58 12.84
C TRP A 74 -0.49 13.97 12.35
N THR A 75 -1.47 14.58 13.03
CA THR A 75 -1.96 15.92 12.72
C THR A 75 -1.69 16.86 13.91
N PRO A 76 -1.74 18.19 13.74
CA PRO A 76 -1.63 19.12 14.87
C PRO A 76 -2.67 18.90 15.97
N THR A 77 -3.84 18.32 15.63
CA THR A 77 -4.92 18.05 16.57
C THR A 77 -4.85 16.66 17.21
N GLY A 78 -3.92 15.81 16.78
CA GLY A 78 -3.69 14.48 17.36
C GLY A 78 -3.41 13.40 16.32
N TYR A 79 -3.35 12.17 16.82
CA TYR A 79 -3.20 10.98 15.99
C TYR A 79 -4.56 10.53 15.45
N TRP A 80 -4.62 10.28 14.16
CA TRP A 80 -5.81 9.81 13.47
C TRP A 80 -5.50 8.52 12.71
N ARG A 81 -6.42 7.56 12.74
CA ARG A 81 -6.24 6.27 12.06
C ARG A 81 -7.44 5.92 11.21
N PHE A 82 -7.20 5.77 9.92
CA PHE A 82 -8.17 5.32 8.94
C PHE A 82 -8.06 3.80 8.77
N PRO A 83 -9.09 2.99 9.07
CA PRO A 83 -9.07 1.56 8.78
C PRO A 83 -9.19 1.33 7.27
N ILE A 84 -8.34 0.47 6.71
CA ILE A 84 -8.41 0.05 5.30
C ILE A 84 -8.76 -1.43 5.20
N GLY A 85 -9.30 -1.85 4.06
CA GLY A 85 -9.62 -3.26 3.78
C GLY A 85 -10.96 -3.75 4.36
N SER A 86 -11.71 -2.92 5.08
CA SER A 86 -13.07 -3.25 5.54
C SER A 86 -14.03 -2.10 5.25
N LYS A 87 -15.15 -2.42 4.57
CA LYS A 87 -16.24 -1.47 4.33
C LYS A 87 -16.84 -0.98 5.64
N SER A 88 -17.21 -1.90 6.52
CA SER A 88 -17.92 -1.57 7.77
C SER A 88 -17.03 -0.77 8.71
N ALA A 89 -15.75 -1.14 8.84
CA ALA A 89 -14.83 -0.43 9.75
C ALA A 89 -14.68 1.05 9.38
N PHE A 90 -14.71 1.37 8.08
CA PHE A 90 -14.66 2.77 7.65
C PHE A 90 -16.00 3.49 7.87
N GLU A 91 -17.14 2.82 7.64
CA GLU A 91 -18.46 3.38 7.95
C GLU A 91 -18.63 3.64 9.47
N ASP A 92 -18.15 2.73 10.32
CA ASP A 92 -18.13 2.89 11.77
C ASP A 92 -17.28 4.10 12.19
N LEU A 93 -16.13 4.32 11.54
CA LEU A 93 -15.31 5.50 11.77
C LEU A 93 -16.05 6.79 11.40
N LEU A 94 -16.72 6.82 10.24
CA LEU A 94 -17.53 7.97 9.82
C LEU A 94 -18.65 8.25 10.82
N MET A 95 -19.35 7.21 11.29
CA MET A 95 -20.39 7.34 12.31
C MET A 95 -19.85 7.93 13.62
N ALA A 96 -18.63 7.56 14.02
CA ALA A 96 -18.06 7.98 15.29
C ALA A 96 -17.37 9.36 15.26
N GLN A 97 -16.84 9.78 14.10
CA GLN A 97 -15.95 10.94 14.00
C GLN A 97 -16.50 12.10 13.18
N ALA A 98 -17.49 11.87 12.31
CA ALA A 98 -18.09 12.97 11.55
C ALA A 98 -19.07 13.75 12.43
N GLU A 99 -19.21 15.05 12.15
CA GLU A 99 -20.21 15.92 12.80
C GLU A 99 -21.64 15.40 12.60
N ASP A 100 -21.93 14.86 11.41
CA ASP A 100 -23.16 14.12 11.08
C ASP A 100 -22.79 12.76 10.46
N GLY A 101 -22.61 11.76 11.32
CA GLY A 101 -22.29 10.39 10.95
C GLY A 101 -23.23 9.76 9.93
N PRO A 102 -24.56 9.76 10.15
CA PRO A 102 -25.53 9.24 9.19
C PRO A 102 -25.43 9.88 7.81
N LYS A 103 -25.22 11.20 7.74
CA LYS A 103 -24.99 11.88 6.45
C LYS A 103 -23.68 11.46 5.80
N ALA A 104 -22.58 11.42 6.55
CA ALA A 104 -21.28 11.02 6.04
C ALA A 104 -21.30 9.61 5.44
N VAL A 105 -21.95 8.65 6.09
CA VAL A 105 -22.11 7.28 5.58
C VAL A 105 -22.96 7.23 4.30
N ARG A 106 -24.04 8.02 4.21
CA ARG A 106 -24.86 8.11 2.99
C ARG A 106 -24.06 8.66 1.82
N GLU A 107 -23.35 9.77 2.02
CA GLU A 107 -22.54 10.41 0.98
C GLU A 107 -21.38 9.51 0.52
N TRP A 108 -20.73 8.82 1.46
CA TRP A 108 -19.70 7.84 1.14
C TRP A 108 -20.22 6.69 0.27
N ASN A 109 -21.39 6.13 0.61
CA ASN A 109 -21.98 5.07 -0.19
C ASN A 109 -22.40 5.57 -1.59
N ALA A 110 -22.96 6.78 -1.70
CA ALA A 110 -23.28 7.38 -2.99
C ALA A 110 -22.02 7.57 -3.87
N LEU A 111 -20.90 8.02 -3.29
CA LEU A 111 -19.62 8.11 -3.98
C LEU A 111 -19.16 6.73 -4.47
N ARG A 112 -19.21 5.71 -3.61
CA ARG A 112 -18.80 4.34 -3.99
C ARG A 112 -19.63 3.78 -5.12
N ASP A 113 -20.94 4.00 -5.11
CA ASP A 113 -21.82 3.55 -6.18
C ASP A 113 -21.52 4.29 -7.50
N ARG A 114 -21.17 5.57 -7.44
CA ARG A 114 -20.70 6.31 -8.61
C ARG A 114 -19.36 5.77 -9.14
N LEU A 115 -18.42 5.43 -8.27
CA LEU A 115 -17.10 4.93 -8.66
C LEU A 115 -17.16 3.58 -9.41
N LYS A 116 -18.10 2.69 -9.05
CA LYS A 116 -18.36 1.46 -9.83
C LYS A 116 -18.66 1.76 -11.30
N THR A 117 -19.28 2.91 -11.60
CA THR A 117 -19.59 3.30 -12.98
C THR A 117 -18.41 3.94 -13.73
N LEU A 118 -17.29 4.20 -13.07
CA LEU A 118 -16.11 4.88 -13.62
C LEU A 118 -14.88 3.97 -13.74
N GLY A 119 -14.91 2.78 -13.14
CA GLY A 119 -13.82 1.82 -13.22
C GLY A 119 -14.28 0.41 -12.84
N GLY A 120 -14.81 -0.31 -13.82
CA GLY A 120 -15.07 -1.76 -13.78
C GLY A 120 -16.32 -2.19 -13.01
#